data_AF-A0A0C1RKL7-F1
#
_entry.id   AF-A0A0C1RKL7-F1
#
_cell.length_a   1.000
_cell.length_b   1.000
_cell.length_c   1.000
_cell.angle_alpha   90.00
_cell.angle_beta   90.00
_cell.angle_gamma   90.00
#
_symmetry.space_group_name_H-M   'P 1'
#
loop_
_entity.id
_entity.type
_entity.pdbx_description
1 polymer ?
#
loop_
_entity_poly.entity_id
_entity_poly.type
_entity_poly.pdbx_seq_one_letter_code
_entity_poly.pdbx_strand_id
1 'polypeptide(L)' 'MQTKDDVTILSPYISLEGELWVRDKAIVNCHIQGKIRVGGKLEILSEAVIEGEVYAQAIEIDSGATINGRIVIGKNKLNS' A
#
# COMPACT_ATOMS: atom_id res chain seq x y z
N MET A 1 -3.56 -3.20 27.39
CA MET A 1 -3.40 -4.26 26.38
C MET A 1 -3.12 -3.56 25.06
N GLN A 2 -1.85 -3.42 24.68
CA GLN A 2 -1.48 -2.71 23.45
C GLN A 2 -1.52 -3.74 22.33
N THR A 3 -2.56 -3.68 21.50
CA THR A 3 -2.64 -4.48 20.28
C THR A 3 -1.47 -4.06 19.39
N LYS A 4 -0.59 -5.01 19.09
CA LYS A 4 0.50 -4.82 18.16
C LYS A 4 -0.16 -4.78 16.78
N ASP A 5 -0.26 -3.60 16.17
CA ASP A 5 -0.80 -3.47 14.82
C ASP A 5 0.03 -4.37 13.90
N ASP A 6 -0.61 -5.27 13.15
CA ASP A 6 0.09 -6.15 12.21
C ASP A 6 0.50 -5.31 10.99
N VAL A 7 1.76 -4.89 10.97
CA VAL A 7 2.33 -4.07 9.90
C VAL A 7 3.06 -4.96 8.90
N THR A 8 2.66 -4.87 7.63
CA THR A 8 3.41 -5.43 6.50
C THR A 8 4.40 -4.40 5.97
N ILE A 9 5.67 -4.76 5.83
CA ILE A 9 6.71 -3.89 5.30
C ILE A 9 7.27 -4.50 4.01
N LEU A 10 7.20 -3.75 2.91
CA LEU A 10 7.86 -4.11 1.66
C LEU A 10 9.20 -3.37 1.57
N SER A 11 10.28 -4.15 1.68
CA SER A 11 11.65 -3.66 1.62
C SER A 11 11.97 -2.97 0.30
N PRO A 12 12.93 -2.03 0.23
CA PRO A 12 13.21 -1.27 -0.99
C PRO A 12 13.74 -2.10 -2.16
N TYR A 13 14.31 -3.28 -1.87
CA TYR A 13 15.04 -4.10 -2.84
C TYR A 13 14.20 -5.19 -3.52
N ILE A 14 12.87 -5.11 -3.42
CA ILE A 14 11.97 -6.06 -4.08
C ILE A 14 11.13 -5.37 -5.15
N SER A 15 10.80 -6.10 -6.21
CA SER A 15 9.78 -5.70 -7.16
C SER A 15 8.61 -6.66 -7.04
N LEU A 16 7.39 -6.12 -7.05
CA LEU A 16 6.17 -6.91 -7.00
C LEU A 16 5.38 -6.73 -8.30
N GLU A 17 5.14 -7.84 -8.99
CA GLU A 17 4.20 -7.91 -10.11
C GLU A 17 2.98 -8.73 -9.69
N GLY A 18 1.78 -8.14 -9.79
CA GLY A 18 0.52 -8.82 -9.47
C GLY A 18 -0.34 -8.13 -8.42
N GLU A 19 -0.97 -8.91 -7.54
CA GLU A 19 -1.92 -8.40 -6.55
C GLU A 19 -1.41 -8.57 -5.11
N LEU A 20 -1.46 -7.50 -4.33
CA LEU A 20 -1.08 -7.45 -2.92
C LEU A 20 -2.32 -7.17 -2.06
N TRP A 21 -2.61 -8.06 -1.11
CA TRP A 21 -3.65 -7.86 -0.10
C TRP A 21 -3.04 -7.79 1.29
N VAL A 22 -3.27 -6.67 1.98
CA VAL A 22 -2.87 -6.45 3.36
C VAL A 22 -4.11 -6.11 4.18
N ARG A 23 -4.28 -6.77 5.34
CA ARG A 23 -5.50 -6.62 6.15
C ARG A 23 -5.57 -5.28 6.90
N ASP A 24 -4.45 -4.81 7.42
CA ASP A 24 -4.43 -3.65 8.31
C ASP A 24 -3.47 -2.58 7.80
N LYS A 25 -2.20 -2.62 8.19
CA LYS A 25 -1.22 -1.59 7.81
C LYS A 25 -0.17 -2.11 6.83
N ALA A 26 0.14 -1.32 5.81
CA ALA A 26 1.25 -1.57 4.90
C ALA A 26 2.19 -0.36 4.81
N ILE A 27 3.51 -0.62 4.76
CA ILE A 27 4.55 0.36 4.44
C ILE A 27 5.28 -0.13 3.19
N VAL A 28 5.36 0.71 2.17
CA VAL A 28 5.90 0.35 0.85
C VAL A 28 6.99 1.32 0.45
N ASN A 29 8.19 0.81 0.13
CA ASN A 29 9.29 1.59 -0.45
C ASN A 29 9.87 0.94 -1.72
N CYS A 30 9.05 0.24 -2.49
CA CYS A 30 9.52 -0.64 -3.56
C CYS A 30 8.73 -0.43 -4.86
N HIS A 31 9.18 -1.05 -5.96
CA HIS A 31 8.48 -0.97 -7.25
C HIS A 31 7.34 -1.99 -7.28
N ILE A 32 6.13 -1.54 -7.58
CA ILE A 32 4.95 -2.38 -7.69
C ILE A 32 4.25 -2.13 -9.02
N GLN A 33 4.04 -3.20 -9.78
CA GLN A 33 3.21 -3.22 -10.98
C GLN A 33 1.98 -4.11 -10.73
N GLY A 34 0.82 -3.48 -10.55
CA GLY A 34 -0.45 -4.20 -10.35
C GLY A 34 -1.37 -3.57 -9.31
N LYS A 35 -2.04 -4.41 -8.51
CA LYS A 35 -3.12 -3.99 -7.61
C LYS A 35 -2.72 -4.11 -6.15
N ILE A 36 -2.88 -3.03 -5.41
CA ILE A 36 -2.62 -2.95 -3.97
C ILE A 36 -3.95 -2.74 -3.25
N ARG A 37 -4.26 -3.61 -2.28
CA ARG A 37 -5.44 -3.52 -1.42
C ARG A 37 -5.01 -3.58 0.04
N VAL A 38 -5.16 -2.46 0.74
CA VAL A 38 -4.85 -2.33 2.16
C VAL A 38 -6.13 -2.05 2.93
N GLY A 39 -6.45 -2.91 3.89
CA GLY A 39 -7.66 -2.77 4.70
C GLY A 39 -7.62 -1.61 5.69
N GLY A 40 -6.45 -1.08 6.04
CA GLY A 40 -6.27 0.09 6.90
C GLY A 40 -5.42 1.16 6.23
N LYS A 41 -4.32 1.54 6.89
CA LYS A 41 -3.41 2.61 6.44
C LYS A 41 -2.33 2.07 5.51
N LEU A 42 -2.16 2.72 4.37
CA LEU A 42 -1.02 2.50 3.46
C LEU A 42 -0.06 3.69 3.56
N GLU A 43 1.21 3.42 3.88
CA GLU A 43 2.31 4.40 3.85
C GLU A 43 3.18 4.10 2.62
N ILE A 44 3.34 5.09 1.75
CA ILE A 44 4.11 5.00 0.51
C ILE A 44 5.33 5.91 0.69
N LEU A 45 6.50 5.30 0.84
CA LEU A 45 7.76 5.99 1.13
C LEU A 45 8.40 6.57 -0.14
N SER A 46 9.38 7.45 0.04
CA SER A 46 9.90 8.35 -0.99
C SER A 46 10.50 7.68 -2.24
N GLU A 47 10.90 6.41 -2.17
CA GLU A 47 11.47 5.67 -3.31
C GLU A 47 10.49 4.69 -3.95
N ALA A 48 9.26 4.61 -3.43
CA ALA A 48 8.24 3.75 -4.00
C ALA A 48 7.79 4.24 -5.39
N VAL A 49 7.69 3.29 -6.32
CA VAL A 49 7.09 3.49 -7.64
C VAL A 49 5.93 2.52 -7.77
N ILE A 50 4.73 3.03 -8.02
CA ILE A 50 3.53 2.20 -8.15
C ILE A 50 2.89 2.44 -9.51
N GLU A 51 2.73 1.39 -10.29
CA GLU A 51 2.01 1.38 -11.56
C GLU A 51 0.78 0.47 -11.42
N GLY A 52 -0.41 1.06 -11.40
CA GLY A 52 -1.66 0.30 -11.33
C GLY A 52 -2.72 0.87 -10.38
N GLU A 53 -3.33 0.02 -9.57
CA GLU A 53 -4.50 0.39 -8.76
C GLU A 53 -4.23 0.28 -7.26
N VAL A 54 -4.51 1.34 -6.51
CA VAL A 54 -4.30 1.40 -5.06
C VAL A 54 -5.63 1.63 -4.35
N TYR A 55 -5.94 0.76 -3.40
CA TYR A 55 -7.12 0.83 -2.55
C TYR A 55 -6.70 0.81 -1.08
N ALA A 56 -7.06 1.84 -0.32
CA ALA A 56 -6.80 1.90 1.12
C ALA A 56 -7.86 2.71 1.88
N GLN A 57 -7.95 2.54 3.20
CA GLN A 57 -8.82 3.42 4.01
C GLN A 57 -8.18 4.79 4.23
N ALA A 58 -6.86 4.83 4.39
CA ALA A 58 -6.07 6.04 4.50
C ALA A 58 -4.73 5.83 3.78
N ILE A 59 -4.19 6.90 3.20
CA ILE A 59 -2.89 6.88 2.53
C ILE A 59 -2.04 8.04 3.05
N GLU A 60 -0.79 7.76 3.35
CA GLU A 60 0.28 8.73 3.55
C GLU A 60 1.33 8.54 2.45
N ILE A 61 1.75 9.64 1.82
CA ILE A 61 2.66 9.62 0.68
C ILE A 61 3.82 10.56 1.00
N ASP A 62 5.01 10.00 1.06
CA ASP A 62 6.23 10.78 1.24
C ASP A 62 6.61 11.50 -0.05
N SER A 63 7.28 12.65 0.11
CA SER A 63 7.84 13.39 -1.02
C SER A 63 8.84 12.51 -1.77
N GLY A 64 8.61 12.31 -3.08
CA GLY A 64 9.46 11.48 -3.95
C GLY A 64 8.75 10.22 -4.47
N ALA A 65 7.73 9.74 -3.75
CA ALA A 65 6.94 8.61 -4.21
C ALA A 65 6.26 8.92 -5.55
N THR A 66 6.30 7.95 -6.46
CA THR A 66 5.66 8.06 -7.79
C THR A 66 4.52 7.07 -7.89
N ILE A 67 3.33 7.55 -8.27
CA ILE A 67 2.15 6.71 -8.46
C ILE A 67 1.53 7.02 -9.83
N ASN A 68 1.59 6.04 -10.71
CA ASN A 68 1.02 6.06 -12.05
C ASN A 68 -0.19 5.12 -12.09
N GLY A 69 -1.38 5.66 -11.86
CA GLY A 69 -2.61 4.91 -11.99
C GLY A 69 -3.76 5.44 -11.14
N ARG A 70 -4.58 4.54 -10.62
CA ARG A 70 -5.82 4.90 -9.91
C ARG A 70 -5.67 4.71 -8.41
N ILE A 71 -5.98 5.75 -7.65
CA ILE A 71 -6.05 5.70 -6.19
C ILE A 71 -7.50 5.83 -5.73
N VAL A 72 -7.91 4.94 -4.83
CA VAL A 72 -9.21 4.97 -4.18
C VAL A 72 -9.01 4.95 -2.66
N ILE A 73 -9.42 6.04 -2.01
CA ILE A 73 -9.33 6.21 -0.56
C ILE A 73 -10.74 6.17 0.04
N GLY A 74 -10.93 5.37 1.08
CA GLY A 74 -12.18 5.32 1.84
C GLY A 74 -12.56 3.91 2.25
N LYS A 75 -13.76 3.75 2.81
CA LYS A 75 -14.28 2.45 3.28
C LYS A 75 -14.48 1.50 2.10
N ASN A 76 -13.45 0.74 1.77
CA ASN A 76 -13.54 -0.37 0.85
C ASN A 76 -13.83 -1.63 1.67
N LYS A 77 -14.98 -2.27 1.42
CA LYS A 77 -15.28 -3.59 2.01
C LYS A 77 -14.36 -4.63 1.37
N LEU A 78 -13.11 -4.68 1.83
CA LEU A 78 -12.34 -5.91 1.72
C LEU A 78 -13.04 -6.88 2.68
N ASN A 79 -13.75 -7.85 2.11
CA ASN A 79 -14.45 -8.97 2.76
C ASN A 79 -15.91 -8.65 3.17
N SER A 80 -16.87 -9.09 2.36
CA SER A 80 -18.18 -9.60 2.82
C SER A 80 -18.14 -11.12 2.74
#